data_AF-A0A7R8WHI5-F1
#
_entry.id   AF-A0A7R8WHI5-F1
#
_cell.length_a   1.000
_cell.length_b   1.000
_cell.length_c   1.000
_cell.angle_alpha   90.00
_cell.angle_beta   90.00
_cell.angle_gamma   90.00
#
_symmetry.space_group_name_H-M   'P 1'
#
loop_
_entity.id
_entity.type
_entity.pdbx_description
1 polymer ?
#
loop_
_entity_poly.entity_id
_entity_poly.type
_entity_poly.pdbx_seq_one_letter_code
_entity_poly.pdbx_strand_id
1 'polypeptide(L)'
;MEPMFQGKSDIDQLNKIFQDLGTPSEKIWPGYSQLPIAKKMTFAEIPYSNLKNRMAKSQISESGLRLMNSLLLFDPKRRISAETAFNDRWFEEAPYPTVRVRRFLRKMLLSLPAKILLVVR
;
A
#
# COMPACT_ATOMS: atom_id res chain seq x y z
N MET A 1 6.42 -10.78 14.01
CA MET A 1 6.05 -9.88 12.90
C MET A 1 7.33 -9.57 12.15
N GLU A 2 7.44 -10.00 10.90
CA GLU A 2 8.58 -9.67 10.04
C GLU A 2 8.20 -8.49 9.13
N PRO A 3 9.11 -7.52 8.89
CA PRO A 3 8.83 -6.43 7.95
C PRO A 3 8.65 -6.98 6.52
N MET A 4 7.71 -6.41 5.78
CA MET A 4 7.42 -6.81 4.41
C MET A 4 8.57 -6.45 3.46
N PHE A 5 9.15 -5.27 3.63
CA PHE A 5 10.27 -4.77 2.82
C PHE A 5 11.45 -4.48 3.75
N GLN A 6 12.45 -5.35 3.74
CA GLN A 6 13.61 -5.29 4.63
C GLN A 6 14.84 -4.74 3.89
N GLY A 7 14.75 -3.49 3.44
CA GLY A 7 15.87 -2.80 2.80
C GLY A 7 16.91 -2.34 3.81
N LYS A 8 18.18 -2.42 3.42
CA LYS A 8 19.34 -1.94 4.21
C LYS A 8 19.81 -0.53 3.81
N SER A 9 19.27 0.00 2.72
CA SER A 9 19.48 1.36 2.20
C SER A 9 18.26 1.77 1.38
N ASP A 10 18.15 3.05 1.00
CA ASP A 10 17.03 3.53 0.17
C ASP A 10 16.94 2.78 -1.17
N ILE A 11 18.08 2.48 -1.78
CA ILE A 11 18.14 1.76 -3.06
C ILE A 11 17.73 0.30 -2.86
N ASP A 12 18.24 -0.35 -1.81
CA ASP A 12 17.85 -1.73 -1.48
C ASP A 12 16.36 -1.81 -1.13
N GLN A 13 15.83 -0.81 -0.42
CA GLN A 13 14.41 -0.71 -0.10
C GLN A 13 13.54 -0.63 -1.37
N LEU A 14 13.92 0.21 -2.34
CA LEU A 14 13.24 0.31 -3.62
C LEU A 14 13.31 -1.02 -4.40
N ASN A 15 14.47 -1.67 -4.43
CA ASN A 15 14.63 -2.98 -5.05
C ASN A 15 13.70 -4.03 -4.42
N LYS A 16 13.58 -4.07 -3.10
CA LYS A 16 12.65 -4.98 -2.40
C LYS A 16 11.19 -4.68 -2.75
N ILE A 17 10.82 -3.41 -2.79
CA ILE A 17 9.46 -3.00 -3.19
C ILE A 17 9.17 -3.46 -4.62
N PHE A 18 10.08 -3.21 -5.57
CA PHE A 18 9.88 -3.58 -6.98
C PHE A 18 9.88 -5.11 -7.19
N GLN A 19 10.64 -5.87 -6.39
CA GLN A 19 10.60 -7.33 -6.42
C GLN A 19 9.22 -7.90 -6.09
N ASP A 20 8.49 -7.27 -5.17
CA ASP A 20 7.16 -7.72 -4.76
C ASP A 20 6.03 -7.08 -5.58
N LEU A 21 6.16 -5.80 -5.96
CA LEU A 21 5.08 -5.02 -6.59
C LEU A 21 5.24 -4.84 -8.10
N GLY A 22 6.39 -5.20 -8.66
CA GLY A 22 6.77 -4.84 -10.02
C GLY A 22 7.40 -3.45 -10.09
N THR A 23 8.10 -3.16 -11.19
CA THR A 23 8.65 -1.83 -11.45
C THR A 23 7.59 -0.87 -11.98
N PRO A 24 7.57 0.38 -11.50
CA PRO A 24 6.68 1.39 -12.03
C PRO A 24 6.97 1.76 -13.48
N SER A 25 5.89 2.09 -14.20
CA SER A 25 5.90 2.58 -15.58
C SER A 25 4.94 3.76 -15.70
N GLU A 26 5.05 4.53 -16.78
CA GLU A 26 4.14 5.66 -17.06
C GLU A 26 2.66 5.25 -17.13
N LYS A 27 2.37 3.97 -17.44
CA LYS A 27 1.00 3.44 -17.46
C LYS A 27 0.40 3.36 -16.06
N ILE A 28 1.17 2.92 -15.07
CA ILE A 28 0.69 2.70 -13.70
C ILE A 28 0.91 3.91 -12.80
N TRP A 29 1.95 4.71 -13.10
CA TRP A 29 2.27 5.96 -12.43
C TRP A 29 2.65 7.04 -13.46
N PRO A 30 1.65 7.79 -13.98
CA PRO A 30 1.90 8.89 -14.89
C PRO A 30 2.81 9.95 -14.26
N GLY A 31 3.89 10.31 -14.94
CA GLY A 31 4.93 11.23 -14.47
C GLY A 31 6.07 10.58 -13.68
N TYR A 32 6.10 9.24 -13.54
CA TYR A 32 7.17 8.52 -12.85
C TYR A 32 8.56 8.84 -13.42
N SER A 33 8.72 8.83 -14.74
CA SER A 33 9.98 9.13 -15.44
C SER A 33 10.48 10.56 -15.19
N GLN A 34 9.60 11.45 -14.74
CA GLN A 34 9.96 12.83 -14.44
C GLN A 34 10.60 12.98 -13.05
N LEU A 35 10.41 11.99 -12.17
CA LEU A 35 10.93 12.02 -10.80
C LEU A 35 12.46 12.03 -10.79
N PRO A 36 13.10 12.81 -9.89
CA PRO A 36 14.56 12.90 -9.83
C PRO A 36 15.26 11.55 -9.68
N ILE A 37 14.67 10.62 -8.92
CA ILE A 37 15.25 9.30 -8.69
C ILE A 37 15.15 8.39 -9.93
N ALA A 38 14.02 8.45 -10.64
CA ALA A 38 13.81 7.68 -11.87
C ALA A 38 14.76 8.11 -13.00
N LYS A 39 15.22 9.37 -13.01
CA LYS A 39 16.22 9.87 -13.96
C LYS A 39 17.65 9.51 -13.59
N LYS A 40 17.93 9.30 -12.31
CA LYS A 40 19.30 9.08 -11.79
C LYS A 40 19.65 7.61 -11.63
N MET A 41 18.65 6.73 -11.54
CA MET A 41 18.84 5.32 -11.21
C MET A 41 18.09 4.44 -12.20
N THR A 42 18.75 3.36 -12.62
CA THR A 42 18.15 2.30 -13.42
C THR A 42 17.87 1.10 -12.53
N PHE A 43 16.62 0.67 -12.49
CA PHE A 43 16.19 -0.55 -11.79
C PHE A 43 15.95 -1.67 -12.80
N ALA A 44 16.11 -2.92 -12.38
CA ALA A 44 15.76 -4.07 -13.21
C ALA A 44 14.25 -4.09 -13.45
N GLU A 45 13.81 -4.26 -14.70
CA GLU A 45 12.40 -4.28 -15.04
C GLU A 45 11.71 -5.55 -14.51
N ILE A 46 10.65 -5.37 -13.74
CA ILE A 46 9.83 -6.44 -13.17
C ILE A 46 8.38 -6.15 -13.58
N PRO A 47 7.87 -6.79 -14.64
CA PRO A 47 6.63 -6.35 -15.31
C PRO A 47 5.35 -6.64 -14.51
N TYR A 48 5.40 -7.55 -13.53
CA TYR A 48 4.22 -8.01 -12.81
C TYR A 48 4.46 -8.04 -11.30
N SER A 49 3.40 -7.75 -10.52
CA SER A 49 3.43 -7.89 -9.07
C SER A 49 3.42 -9.36 -8.65
N ASN A 50 4.28 -9.69 -7.68
CA ASN A 50 4.33 -10.99 -7.00
C ASN A 50 3.59 -10.96 -5.64
N LEU A 51 2.84 -9.90 -5.33
CA LEU A 51 2.24 -9.67 -4.02
C LEU A 51 1.31 -10.81 -3.58
N LYS A 52 0.51 -11.35 -4.51
CA LYS A 52 -0.38 -12.48 -4.23
C LYS A 52 0.38 -13.70 -3.72
N ASN A 53 1.50 -14.04 -4.36
CA ASN A 53 2.34 -15.17 -3.96
C ASN A 53 3.06 -14.87 -2.63
N ARG A 54 3.52 -13.62 -2.46
CA ARG A 54 4.16 -13.17 -1.22
C ARG A 54 3.23 -13.33 -0.01
N MET A 55 1.94 -13.12 -0.22
CA MET A 55 0.90 -13.16 0.82
C MET A 55 0.17 -14.49 0.91
N ALA A 56 0.53 -15.48 0.08
CA ALA A 56 -0.13 -16.79 0.06
C ALA A 56 -0.06 -17.52 1.42
N LYS A 57 1.00 -17.28 2.19
CA LYS A 57 1.17 -17.85 3.55
C LYS A 57 0.34 -17.14 4.62
N SER A 58 -0.14 -15.93 4.35
CA SER A 58 -0.79 -15.06 5.34
C SER A 58 -2.28 -15.35 5.53
N GLN A 59 -2.86 -16.32 4.80
CA GLN A 59 -4.29 -16.65 4.81
C GLN A 59 -5.19 -15.42 4.62
N ILE A 60 -4.72 -14.42 3.86
CA ILE A 60 -5.49 -13.23 3.55
C ILE A 60 -6.59 -13.59 2.56
N SER A 61 -7.78 -13.05 2.78
CA SER A 61 -8.89 -13.18 1.86
C SER A 61 -8.66 -12.37 0.58
N GLU A 62 -9.49 -12.61 -0.42
CA GLU A 62 -9.44 -11.85 -1.68
C GLU A 62 -9.73 -10.36 -1.47
N SER A 63 -10.66 -10.00 -0.57
CA SER A 63 -10.95 -8.59 -0.27
C SER A 63 -9.80 -7.91 0.47
N GLY A 64 -9.11 -8.63 1.38
CA GLY A 64 -7.92 -8.13 2.04
C GLY A 64 -6.75 -7.94 1.08
N LEU A 65 -6.54 -8.89 0.16
CA LEU A 65 -5.53 -8.75 -0.89
C LEU A 65 -5.84 -7.57 -1.80
N ARG A 66 -7.12 -7.36 -2.15
CA ARG A 66 -7.57 -6.20 -2.92
C ARG A 66 -7.28 -4.88 -2.20
N LEU A 67 -7.66 -4.77 -0.92
CA LEU A 67 -7.39 -3.58 -0.11
C LEU A 67 -5.89 -3.29 -0.03
N MET A 68 -5.07 -4.31 0.19
CA MET A 68 -3.62 -4.17 0.25
C MET A 68 -3.01 -3.71 -1.09
N ASN A 69 -3.49 -4.24 -2.22
CA ASN A 69 -3.09 -3.74 -3.53
C ASN A 69 -3.44 -2.24 -3.69
N SER A 70 -4.63 -1.82 -3.25
CA SER A 70 -5.04 -0.41 -3.33
C SER A 70 -4.22 0.51 -2.42
N LEU A 71 -3.77 0.02 -1.26
CA LEU A 71 -2.88 0.73 -0.33
C LEU A 71 -1.45 0.85 -0.87
N LEU A 72 -0.98 -0.14 -1.62
CA LEU A 72 0.39 -0.22 -2.14
C LEU A 72 0.54 0.33 -3.56
N LEU A 73 -0.46 1.02 -4.10
CA LEU A 73 -0.34 1.66 -5.41
C LEU A 73 0.79 2.70 -5.42
N PHE A 74 1.60 2.66 -6.47
CA PHE A 74 2.74 3.56 -6.66
C PHE A 74 2.30 5.02 -6.79
N ASP A 75 1.36 5.30 -7.69
CA ASP A 75 0.83 6.65 -7.91
C ASP A 75 0.05 7.11 -6.67
N PRO A 76 0.54 8.13 -5.93
CA PRO A 76 -0.13 8.62 -4.74
C PRO A 76 -1.55 9.12 -5.04
N LYS A 77 -1.80 9.66 -6.24
CA LYS A 77 -3.12 10.18 -6.63
C LYS A 77 -4.17 9.08 -6.82
N ARG A 78 -3.71 7.85 -7.07
CA ARG A 78 -4.57 6.67 -7.26
C ARG A 78 -4.64 5.79 -6.00
N ARG A 79 -3.76 6.02 -5.04
CA ARG A 79 -3.72 5.26 -3.78
C ARG A 79 -4.99 5.53 -2.98
N ILE A 80 -5.57 4.47 -2.42
CA ILE A 80 -6.79 4.57 -1.61
C ILE A 80 -6.58 5.49 -0.41
N SER A 81 -7.57 6.35 -0.12
CA SER A 81 -7.53 7.20 1.07
C SER A 81 -7.83 6.38 2.33
N ALA A 82 -7.42 6.88 3.50
CA ALA A 82 -7.70 6.24 4.77
C ALA A 82 -9.22 6.09 5.03
N GLU A 83 -10.01 7.09 4.65
CA GLU A 83 -11.47 7.06 4.78
C GLU A 83 -12.11 5.96 3.92
N THR A 84 -11.70 5.85 2.65
CA THR A 84 -12.22 4.81 1.77
C THR A 84 -11.75 3.42 2.21
N ALA A 85 -10.49 3.29 2.63
CA ALA A 85 -9.94 2.03 3.14
C ALA A 85 -10.66 1.54 4.41
N PHE A 86 -11.03 2.45 5.31
CA PHE A 86 -11.74 2.11 6.55
C PHE A 86 -13.12 1.49 6.28
N ASN A 87 -13.75 1.85 5.17
CA ASN A 87 -15.04 1.33 4.74
C ASN A 87 -14.90 0.18 3.73
N ASP A 88 -13.72 -0.43 3.59
CA ASP A 88 -13.52 -1.55 2.66
C ASP A 88 -14.22 -2.82 3.16
N ARG A 89 -14.73 -3.61 2.21
CA ARG A 89 -15.38 -4.91 2.42
C ARG A 89 -14.56 -5.86 3.29
N TRP A 90 -13.22 -5.76 3.27
CA TRP A 90 -12.37 -6.57 4.13
C TRP A 90 -12.68 -6.43 5.63
N PHE A 91 -13.16 -5.26 6.07
CA PHE A 91 -13.57 -5.04 7.47
C PHE A 91 -15.01 -5.49 7.77
N GLU A 92 -15.74 -5.98 6.77
CA GLU A 92 -17.14 -6.42 6.85
C GLU A 92 -17.30 -7.93 6.63
N GLU A 93 -16.21 -8.65 6.38
CA GLU A 93 -16.22 -10.11 6.27
C GLU A 93 -15.68 -10.79 7.53
N ALA A 94 -16.00 -12.08 7.66
CA ALA A 94 -15.44 -12.91 8.72
C ALA A 94 -13.98 -13.32 8.38
N PRO A 95 -13.08 -13.42 9.37
CA PRO A 95 -13.28 -13.08 10.78
C PRO A 95 -13.34 -11.56 11.00
N TYR A 96 -14.35 -11.10 11.74
CA TYR A 96 -14.49 -9.68 12.00
C TYR A 96 -13.35 -9.14 12.88
N PRO A 97 -12.98 -7.86 12.73
CA PRO A 97 -12.01 -7.22 13.62
C PRO A 97 -12.46 -7.35 15.07
N THR A 98 -11.52 -7.62 15.98
CA THR A 98 -11.84 -7.64 17.42
C THR A 98 -12.45 -6.29 17.84
N VAL A 99 -13.46 -6.33 18.72
CA VAL A 99 -14.30 -5.18 19.11
C VAL A 99 -13.48 -3.95 19.53
N ARG A 100 -12.26 -4.16 20.03
CA ARG A 100 -11.31 -3.12 20.46
C ARG A 100 -10.84 -2.24 19.30
N VAL A 101 -10.64 -2.80 18.10
CA VAL A 101 -10.12 -2.08 16.93
C VAL A 101 -11.19 -1.18 16.32
N ARG A 102 -12.42 -1.69 16.14
CA ARG A 102 -13.51 -0.92 15.50
C ARG A 102 -13.90 0.33 16.31
N ARG A 103 -13.96 0.22 17.64
CA ARG A 103 -14.29 1.34 18.54
C ARG A 103 -13.14 2.36 18.63
N PHE A 104 -11.89 1.89 18.58
CA PHE A 104 -10.71 2.76 18.56
C PHE A 104 -10.59 3.53 17.25
N LEU A 105 -10.72 2.87 16.09
CA LEU A 105 -10.64 3.51 14.78
C LEU A 105 -11.71 4.59 14.58
N ARG A 106 -12.96 4.33 15.02
CA ARG A 106 -14.03 5.34 15.01
C ARG A 106 -13.70 6.54 15.88
N LYS A 107 -13.22 6.34 17.11
CA LYS A 107 -12.82 7.44 18.00
C LYS A 107 -11.63 8.22 17.45
N MET A 108 -10.66 7.56 16.82
CA MET A 108 -9.49 8.19 16.23
C MET A 108 -9.85 9.06 15.02
N LEU A 109 -10.62 8.55 14.06
CA LEU A 109 -11.05 9.33 12.89
C LEU A 109 -11.89 10.55 13.29
N LEU A 110 -12.72 10.43 14.33
CA LEU A 110 -13.52 11.54 14.86
C LEU A 110 -12.74 12.54 15.71
N SER A 111 -11.52 12.21 16.15
CA SER A 111 -10.68 13.08 17.00
C SER A 111 -9.51 13.71 16.26
N LEU A 112 -9.28 13.36 14.99
CA LEU A 112 -8.24 14.00 14.19
C LEU A 112 -8.67 15.43 13.80
N PRO A 113 -7.88 16.46 14.13
CA PRO A 113 -8.13 17.81 13.63
C PRO A 113 -8.03 17.83 12.10
N ALA A 114 -8.91 18.60 11.45
CA ALA A 114 -9.05 18.67 9.98
C ALA A 114 -7.74 18.96 9.21
N LYS A 115 -6.70 19.45 9.88
CA LYS A 115 -5.39 19.74 9.28
C LYS A 115 -4.53 18.48 9.04
N ILE A 116 -4.75 17.39 9.77
CA ILE A 116 -4.02 16.12 9.53
C ILE A 116 -4.56 15.39 8.29
N LEU A 117 -5.82 15.65 7.90
CA LEU A 117 -6.41 15.11 6.67
C LEU A 117 -5.69 15.57 5.39
N LEU A 118 -4.92 16.66 5.43
CA LEU A 118 -4.22 17.22 4.26
C LEU A 118 -2.87 16.54 3.97
N VAL A 119 -2.32 15.74 4.89
CA VAL A 119 -1.14 14.89 4.62
C VAL A 119 -1.57 13.52 4.03
N VAL A 120 -2.89 13.29 3.92
CA VAL A 120 -3.52 12.08 3.37
C VAL A 120 -4.44 12.44 2.18
N ARG A 121 -4.05 13.43 1.38
CA ARG A 121 -4.65 13.76 0.08
C ARG A 121 -3.62 13.69 -1.04
#